data_AF-A0A1J4Z7R4-F1
#
_entry.id   AF-A0A1J4Z7R4-F1
#
_cell.length_a   1.000
_cell.length_b   1.000
_cell.length_c   1.000
_cell.angle_alpha   90.00
_cell.angle_beta   90.00
_cell.angle_gamma   90.00
#
_symmetry.space_group_name_H-M   'P 1'
#
loop_
_entity.id
_entity.type
_entity.pdbx_description
1 polymer ?
#
loop_
_entity_poly.entity_id
_entity_poly.type
_entity_poly.pdbx_seq_one_letter_code
_entity_poly.pdbx_strand_id
1 'polypeptide(L)'
;MTSEKVEIIRRELAQLFRHAYEGRASLSLVYDVGERLGSRVDTEEIPNVLSDALEFVHGLHDQSARTYHTRKKDQLYHHMRQLSQ
;
A
#
# COMPACT_ATOMS: atom_id res chain seq x y z
N MET A 1 12.56 -14.51 -7.32
CA MET A 1 11.19 -14.66 -6.77
C MET A 1 10.25 -15.16 -7.87
N THR A 2 9.17 -15.90 -7.59
CA THR A 2 8.17 -16.21 -8.64
C THR A 2 7.26 -15.01 -8.88
N SER A 3 7.03 -14.66 -10.15
CA SER A 3 6.12 -13.59 -10.59
C SER A 3 4.74 -13.67 -9.90
N GLU A 4 4.28 -14.89 -9.59
CA GLU A 4 3.04 -15.15 -8.87
C GLU A 4 2.99 -14.55 -7.45
N LYS A 5 4.09 -14.57 -6.69
CA LYS A 5 4.12 -13.99 -5.34
C LYS A 5 3.99 -12.46 -5.38
N VAL A 6 4.64 -11.83 -6.35
CA VAL A 6 4.55 -10.37 -6.58
C VAL A 6 3.11 -10.00 -6.91
N GLU A 7 2.46 -10.76 -7.78
CA GLU A 7 1.07 -10.53 -8.17
C GLU A 7 0.09 -10.70 -7.00
N ILE A 8 0.31 -11.67 -6.11
CA ILE A 8 -0.49 -11.83 -4.89
C ILE A 8 -0.35 -10.58 -4.01
N ILE A 9 0.88 -10.16 -3.72
CA ILE A 9 1.14 -9.02 -2.84
C ILE A 9 0.57 -7.73 -3.45
N ARG A 10 0.72 -7.54 -4.76
CA ARG A 10 0.11 -6.42 -5.51
C ARG A 10 -1.40 -6.34 -5.28
N ARG A 11 -2.10 -7.48 -5.40
CA ARG A 11 -3.56 -7.56 -5.20
C ARG A 11 -3.96 -7.29 -3.75
N GLU A 12 -3.24 -7.88 -2.79
CA GLU A 12 -3.50 -7.67 -1.36
C GLU A 12 -3.32 -6.20 -0.98
N LEU A 13 -2.28 -5.54 -1.50
CA LEU A 13 -2.01 -4.13 -1.25
C LEU A 13 -3.05 -3.21 -1.94
N ALA A 14 -3.47 -3.54 -3.16
CA ALA A 14 -4.56 -2.83 -3.85
C ALA A 14 -5.86 -2.88 -3.05
N GLN A 15 -6.21 -4.05 -2.51
CA GLN A 15 -7.40 -4.21 -1.68
C GLN A 15 -7.30 -3.45 -0.36
N LEU A 16 -6.13 -3.45 0.28
CA LEU A 16 -5.87 -2.68 1.49
C LEU A 16 -6.09 -1.18 1.27
N PHE A 17 -5.55 -0.62 0.18
CA PHE A 17 -5.77 0.79 -0.17
C PHE A 17 -7.22 1.09 -0.52
N ARG A 18 -7.92 0.17 -1.21
CA ARG A 18 -9.34 0.31 -1.46
C ARG A 18 -10.14 0.40 -0.16
N HIS A 19 -9.89 -0.49 0.80
CA HIS A 19 -10.55 -0.44 2.09
C HIS A 19 -10.28 0.86 2.83
N ALA A 20 -9.05 1.38 2.76
CA ALA A 20 -8.73 2.67 3.36
C ALA A 20 -9.41 3.85 2.66
N TYR A 21 -9.46 3.84 1.32
CA TYR A 21 -10.15 4.84 0.51
C TYR A 21 -11.67 4.87 0.79
N GLU A 22 -12.27 3.70 0.98
CA GLU A 22 -13.68 3.53 1.34
C GLU A 22 -13.95 3.85 2.84
N GLY A 23 -12.94 4.21 3.62
CA GLY A 23 -13.06 4.49 5.05
C GLY A 23 -13.27 3.25 5.93
N ARG A 24 -13.04 2.05 5.39
CA ARG A 24 -13.17 0.76 6.07
C ARG A 24 -11.89 0.30 6.76
N ALA A 25 -10.75 0.92 6.44
CA ALA A 25 -9.45 0.70 7.07
C ALA A 25 -8.84 2.04 7.52
N SER A 26 -8.22 2.06 8.70
CA SER A 26 -7.45 3.22 9.16
C SER A 26 -6.07 3.24 8.51
N LEU A 27 -5.42 4.40 8.44
CA LEU A 27 -4.04 4.50 7.95
C LEU A 27 -3.05 3.71 8.80
N SER A 28 -3.32 3.55 10.10
CA SER A 28 -2.53 2.66 10.98
C SER A 28 -2.64 1.21 10.51
N LEU A 29 -3.85 0.76 10.17
CA LEU A 29 -4.05 -0.59 9.63
C LEU A 29 -3.35 -0.76 8.27
N VAL A 30 -3.37 0.28 7.42
CA VAL A 30 -2.65 0.29 6.14
C VAL A 30 -1.15 0.16 6.36
N TYR A 31 -0.59 0.88 7.34
CA TYR A 31 0.81 0.74 7.72
C TYR A 31 1.12 -0.68 8.20
N ASP A 32 0.43 -1.16 9.25
CA ASP A 32 0.72 -2.44 9.88
C ASP A 32 0.60 -3.62 8.91
N VAL A 33 -0.42 -3.62 8.05
CA VAL A 33 -0.63 -4.67 7.06
C VAL A 33 0.31 -4.48 5.87
N GLY A 34 0.52 -3.25 5.41
CA GLY A 34 1.41 -2.95 4.30
C GLY A 34 2.86 -3.33 4.57
N GLU A 35 3.40 -3.05 5.76
CA GLU A 35 4.76 -3.44 6.15
C GLU A 35 4.93 -4.97 6.16
N ARG A 36 3.92 -5.71 6.67
CA ARG A 36 3.92 -7.18 6.64
C ARG A 36 3.85 -7.75 5.23
N LEU A 37 3.18 -7.04 4.31
CA LEU A 37 3.14 -7.41 2.90
C LEU A 37 4.48 -7.11 2.22
N GLY A 38 5.08 -5.95 2.51
CA GLY A 38 6.40 -5.56 2.01
C GLY A 38 7.51 -6.51 2.46
N SER A 39 7.48 -6.98 3.71
CA SER A 39 8.48 -7.91 4.24
C SER A 39 8.46 -9.30 3.57
N ARG A 40 7.44 -9.60 2.75
CA ARG A 40 7.31 -10.84 1.98
C ARG A 40 7.90 -10.71 0.56
N VAL A 41 8.37 -9.52 0.20
CA VAL A 41 8.97 -9.20 -1.11
C VAL A 41 10.49 -9.14 -0.95
N ASP A 42 11.22 -9.98 -1.70
CA ASP A 42 12.66 -9.81 -1.90
C ASP A 42 12.92 -8.60 -2.82
N THR A 43 13.80 -7.70 -2.38
CA THR A 43 14.00 -6.37 -2.97
C THR A 43 14.67 -6.36 -4.34
N GLU A 44 15.17 -7.49 -4.83
CA GLU A 44 16.02 -7.53 -6.03
C GLU A 44 15.23 -7.39 -7.35
N GLU A 45 13.91 -7.63 -7.36
CA GLU A 45 13.08 -7.57 -8.59
C GLU A 45 11.64 -7.10 -8.33
N ILE A 46 11.47 -6.01 -7.57
CA ILE A 46 10.12 -5.46 -7.31
C ILE A 46 9.70 -4.54 -8.48
N PRO A 47 8.50 -4.71 -9.06
CA PRO A 47 7.98 -3.75 -10.03
C PRO A 47 7.87 -2.35 -9.40
N ASN A 48 8.21 -1.30 -10.16
CA ASN A 48 8.17 0.09 -9.69
C ASN A 48 6.83 0.44 -9.02
N VAL A 49 5.71 -0.02 -9.59
CA VAL A 49 4.36 0.22 -9.03
C VAL A 49 4.19 -0.33 -7.61
N LEU A 50 4.77 -1.51 -7.34
CA LEU A 50 4.71 -2.12 -6.01
C LEU A 50 5.73 -1.46 -5.07
N SER A 51 6.91 -1.07 -5.59
CA SER A 51 7.90 -0.29 -4.84
C SER A 51 7.33 1.05 -4.35
N ASP A 52 6.73 1.85 -5.24
CA ASP A 52 6.11 3.14 -4.93
C ASP A 52 5.00 3.00 -3.87
N ALA A 53 4.22 1.93 -3.96
CA ALA A 53 3.15 1.65 -3.03
C ALA A 53 3.66 1.28 -1.63
N LEU A 54 4.76 0.53 -1.55
CA LEU A 54 5.41 0.19 -0.28
C LEU A 54 6.12 1.40 0.34
N GLU A 55 6.71 2.28 -0.47
CA GLU A 55 7.26 3.56 0.00
C GLU A 55 6.17 4.43 0.62
N PHE A 56 4.99 4.51 0.00
CA PHE A 56 3.84 5.20 0.57
C PHE A 56 3.41 4.61 1.92
N VAL A 57 3.33 3.28 2.02
CA VAL A 57 3.02 2.57 3.27
C VAL A 57 4.03 2.96 4.35
N HIS A 58 5.33 2.88 4.04
CA HIS A 58 6.39 3.21 4.99
C HIS A 58 6.28 4.66 5.49
N GLY A 59 5.96 5.59 4.58
CA GLY A 59 5.71 7.00 4.91
C GLY A 59 4.46 7.27 5.76
N LEU A 60 3.63 6.27 6.06
CA LEU A 60 2.51 6.40 7.00
C LEU A 60 2.95 6.33 8.48
N HIS A 61 4.10 5.72 8.78
CA HIS A 61 4.61 5.55 10.15
C HIS A 61 4.79 6.89 10.87
N ASP A 62 5.33 7.90 10.19
CA ASP A 62 5.64 9.22 10.76
C ASP A 62 4.41 10.13 10.94
N GLN A 63 3.25 9.77 10.35
CA GLN A 63 2.10 10.66 10.28
C GLN A 63 0.96 10.12 11.13
N SER A 64 1.10 10.30 12.45
CA SER A 64 0.07 10.03 13.45
C SER A 64 -1.23 10.80 13.13
N ALA A 65 -2.13 10.14 12.41
CA ALA A 65 -3.60 10.14 12.42
C ALA A 65 -4.44 11.44 12.53
N ARG A 66 -3.90 12.64 12.76
CA ARG A 66 -4.72 13.83 13.10
C ARG A 66 -4.87 14.89 12.02
N THR A 67 -4.14 14.84 10.90
CA THR A 67 -4.11 15.98 9.95
C THR A 67 -4.48 15.63 8.50
N TYR A 68 -4.95 14.42 8.18
CA TYR A 68 -4.60 13.85 6.87
C TYR A 68 -5.68 13.25 5.96
N HIS A 69 -6.98 13.36 6.27
CA HIS A 69 -7.96 12.59 5.51
C HIS A 69 -8.07 13.00 4.03
N THR A 70 -7.94 14.28 3.68
CA THR A 70 -8.08 14.73 2.28
C THR A 70 -6.85 14.43 1.44
N ARG A 71 -5.63 14.77 1.91
CA ARG A 71 -4.38 14.58 1.14
C ARG A 71 -4.01 13.10 0.96
N LYS A 72 -4.30 12.24 1.94
CA LYS A 72 -4.00 10.79 1.82
C LYS A 72 -5.04 10.06 0.98
N LYS A 73 -6.27 10.56 0.86
CA LYS A 73 -7.32 9.92 0.05
C LYS A 73 -6.96 9.89 -1.43
N ASP A 74 -6.40 10.98 -1.96
CA ASP A 74 -5.93 11.04 -3.35
C ASP A 74 -4.73 10.10 -3.58
N GLN A 75 -3.82 10.00 -2.60
CA GLN A 75 -2.68 9.07 -2.67
C GLN A 75 -3.12 7.60 -2.60
N LEU A 76 -4.05 7.26 -1.71
CA LEU A 76 -4.66 5.93 -1.65
C LEU A 76 -5.36 5.57 -2.96
N TYR A 77 -6.10 6.51 -3.55
CA TYR A 77 -6.74 6.31 -4.85
C TYR A 77 -5.71 6.10 -5.96
N HIS A 78 -4.63 6.88 -5.98
CA HIS A 78 -3.55 6.76 -6.96
C HIS A 78 -2.92 5.37 -6.93
N HIS A 79 -2.43 4.91 -5.78
CA HIS A 79 -1.79 3.61 -5.67
C HIS A 79 -2.77 2.46 -5.90
N MET A 80 -4.02 2.57 -5.42
CA MET A 80 -5.09 1.60 -5.74
C MET A 80 -5.27 1.43 -7.25
N ARG A 81 -5.29 2.55 -8.00
CA ARG A 81 -5.44 2.55 -9.46
C ARG A 81 -4.26 1.88 -10.15
N GLN A 82 -3.02 2.22 -9.78
CA GLN A 82 -1.85 1.63 -10.41
C GLN A 82 -1.72 0.13 -10.12
N LEU A 83 -2.02 -0.29 -8.88
CA LEU A 83 -1.94 -1.70 -8.50
C LEU A 83 -3.07 -2.56 -9.09
N SER A 84 -4.13 -1.95 -9.64
CA SER A 84 -5.26 -2.67 -10.24
C SER A 84 -5.19 -2.80 -11.76
N GLN A 85 -4.16 -2.22 -12.41
CA GLN A 85 -3.91 -2.34 -13.85
C GLN A 85 -3.13 -3.61 -14.18
#